data_AF-A0A4U5NI49-F1
#
_entry.id   AF-A0A4U5NI49-F1
#
_cell.length_a   1.000
_cell.length_b   1.000
_cell.length_c   1.000
_cell.angle_alpha   90.00
_cell.angle_beta   90.00
_cell.angle_gamma   90.00
#
_symmetry.space_group_name_H-M   'P 1'
#
loop_
_entity.id
_entity.type
_entity.pdbx_description
1 polymer ?
#
loop_
_entity_poly.entity_id
_entity_poly.type
_entity_poly.pdbx_seq_one_letter_code
_entity_poly.pdbx_strand_id
1 'polypeptide(L)'
;MVRKKGARPDSSGAESFQADSAPELSGLAAFFGPSYSCGFSCHREADVDCSCRAAASKMYKNLGVTSWHDNKPEKRVLAKKRQVPDIYPQELKQEEDSLSPSRLKQGYALPVPNYEQETLFRAPKYDKFIDDGLLKCGKIITSVMTGKNEANNKMMSRQRSVNKEAPGQPPPYITKQDKREGKQQWFVDLNTLKSFSQLARRPPPLTSDLSKRNQECFDLLFEFRVPPPKAIWFLKFIAVHPQTVSTTSKGSKMKQTEFPGRDLILAEQSKNFIRVIADIVVKLNDFSSAESSKVIAFWNYLVPVFKHSFEDGLVDRQDFLMELAEVLHSQSNYPMDKPFAFRSLLVFYSHFICTVTQNVILARRVAHVVANRIRLYKAELDKCRKVKNAPETEAWYQDLLACQHHRPIIYTLTGILHAIVIECPQALIWNSFQVSSNQALPHQLCGSPLDVLPCPPEDLPLPPGPTKDSVVRVLKSKLTEIKRRSWGVKRNGR
;
A
#
# COMPACT_ATOMS: atom_id res chain seq x y z
N MET A 1 66.98 -4.53 29.81
CA MET A 1 67.11 -5.46 30.96
C MET A 1 65.82 -6.26 31.10
N VAL A 2 65.85 -7.51 30.63
CA VAL A 2 65.21 -8.74 31.16
C VAL A 2 63.84 -8.67 31.91
N ARG A 3 62.83 -9.34 31.31
CA ARG A 3 61.74 -10.23 31.85
C ARG A 3 60.81 -9.69 32.98
N LYS A 4 59.53 -10.06 33.14
CA LYS A 4 58.87 -11.38 33.01
C LYS A 4 57.32 -11.24 33.15
N LYS A 5 56.63 -12.30 32.71
CA LYS A 5 55.20 -12.70 32.74
C LYS A 5 54.38 -12.41 34.02
N GLY A 6 53.04 -12.33 33.87
CA GLY A 6 52.11 -13.10 34.73
C GLY A 6 50.74 -12.48 35.11
N ALA A 7 49.67 -13.08 34.59
CA ALA A 7 48.35 -13.41 35.22
C ALA A 7 47.39 -12.33 35.78
N ARG A 8 46.08 -12.56 35.52
CA ARG A 8 44.88 -11.88 36.06
C ARG A 8 44.66 -12.17 37.57
N PRO A 9 43.79 -11.43 38.29
CA PRO A 9 42.38 -11.87 38.40
C PRO A 9 41.30 -10.76 38.50
N ASP A 10 40.09 -11.12 38.09
CA ASP A 10 38.73 -10.92 38.64
C ASP A 10 38.17 -9.57 39.14
N SER A 11 37.05 -9.23 38.48
CA SER A 11 35.74 -8.74 38.95
C SER A 11 35.59 -7.92 40.25
N SER A 12 34.99 -6.73 40.11
CA SER A 12 33.68 -6.39 40.72
C SER A 12 33.36 -4.90 40.51
N GLY A 13 32.21 -4.57 39.93
CA GLY A 13 31.77 -3.18 39.74
C GLY A 13 30.60 -3.08 38.76
N ALA A 14 29.47 -3.67 39.10
CA ALA A 14 28.21 -3.49 38.40
C ALA A 14 27.48 -2.28 38.99
N GLU A 15 27.24 -1.25 38.18
CA GLU A 15 26.21 -0.25 38.43
C GLU A 15 25.08 -0.42 37.41
N SER A 16 23.91 -0.72 37.96
CA SER A 16 22.64 -0.93 37.29
C SER A 16 21.93 0.41 37.02
N PHE A 17 21.55 0.68 35.77
CA PHE A 17 20.51 1.65 35.45
C PHE A 17 19.19 0.92 35.20
N GLN A 18 18.22 1.17 36.08
CA GLN A 18 16.81 0.76 35.94
C GLN A 18 16.14 1.57 34.83
N ALA A 19 15.48 0.86 33.90
CA ALA A 19 14.52 1.43 32.97
C ALA A 19 13.12 1.12 33.51
N ASP A 20 12.36 2.17 33.79
CA ASP A 20 10.99 2.09 34.27
C ASP A 20 10.01 1.59 33.19
N SER A 21 9.08 0.81 33.71
CA SER A 21 7.96 0.07 33.12
C SER A 21 7.02 0.83 32.18
N ALA A 22 6.72 0.20 31.04
CA ALA A 22 5.52 0.45 30.22
C ALA A 22 4.44 -0.61 30.51
N PRO A 23 3.14 -0.26 30.52
CA PRO A 23 2.08 -1.17 30.96
C PRO A 23 1.64 -2.15 29.88
N GLU A 24 1.28 -3.35 30.36
CA GLU A 24 0.83 -4.52 29.63
C GLU A 24 -0.50 -4.29 28.88
N LEU A 25 -0.51 -4.62 27.59
CA LEU A 25 -1.72 -4.85 26.79
C LEU A 25 -1.81 -6.36 26.48
N SER A 26 -2.32 -7.11 27.44
CA SER A 26 -2.77 -8.49 27.25
C SER A 26 -4.14 -8.48 26.56
N GLY A 27 -4.21 -8.99 25.32
CA GLY A 27 -5.47 -9.36 24.70
C GLY A 27 -5.60 -9.01 23.22
N LEU A 28 -4.76 -9.60 22.36
CA LEU A 28 -4.99 -9.78 20.91
C LEU A 28 -3.87 -10.65 20.31
N ALA A 29 -3.78 -11.91 20.74
CA ALA A 29 -2.88 -12.90 20.14
C ALA A 29 -3.64 -14.21 19.93
N ALA A 30 -4.52 -14.22 18.93
CA ALA A 30 -5.13 -15.43 18.42
C ALA A 30 -5.42 -15.24 16.94
N PHE A 31 -4.38 -15.26 16.07
CA PHE A 31 -4.50 -15.58 14.63
C PHE A 31 -3.13 -15.76 13.92
N PHE A 32 -2.10 -16.25 14.63
CA PHE A 32 -0.88 -16.75 13.98
C PHE A 32 -0.64 -18.21 14.36
N GLY A 33 -0.91 -19.10 13.41
CA GLY A 33 -0.54 -20.51 13.47
C GLY A 33 0.97 -20.72 13.31
N PRO A 34 1.47 -21.91 13.67
CA PRO A 34 2.82 -22.11 14.19
C PRO A 34 3.91 -21.96 13.11
N SER A 35 4.89 -21.13 13.44
CA SER A 35 6.22 -21.10 12.86
C SER A 35 6.88 -22.46 13.11
N TYR A 36 7.04 -23.27 12.07
CA TYR A 36 7.92 -24.44 12.13
C TYR A 36 9.36 -23.95 12.29
N SER A 37 9.82 -23.90 13.54
CA SER A 37 11.23 -23.80 13.89
C SER A 37 11.84 -25.19 13.75
N CYS A 38 12.47 -25.44 12.61
CA CYS A 38 13.29 -26.63 12.44
C CYS A 38 14.68 -26.34 13.01
N GLY A 39 14.84 -26.60 14.31
CA GLY A 39 16.15 -26.72 14.94
C GLY A 39 16.73 -28.10 14.60
N PHE A 40 17.78 -28.13 13.79
CA PHE A 40 18.63 -29.31 13.67
C PHE A 40 20.00 -29.00 14.28
N SER A 41 20.24 -29.56 15.47
CA SER A 41 21.60 -29.78 15.95
C SER A 41 22.22 -30.89 15.08
N CYS A 42 23.24 -30.55 14.31
CA CYS A 42 24.09 -31.54 13.66
C CYS A 42 24.97 -32.23 14.69
N HIS A 43 24.62 -33.47 15.06
CA HIS A 43 25.60 -34.43 15.52
C HIS A 43 25.33 -35.80 14.87
N ARG A 44 26.40 -36.30 14.25
CA ARG A 44 26.65 -37.63 13.67
C ARG A 44 26.18 -37.90 12.24
N GLU A 45 27.15 -38.42 11.51
CA GLU A 45 27.19 -38.72 10.08
C GLU A 45 26.44 -40.00 9.72
N ALA A 46 26.12 -40.08 8.43
CA ALA A 46 25.64 -41.22 7.63
C ALA A 46 24.11 -41.38 7.47
N ASP A 47 23.68 -41.23 6.21
CA ASP A 47 22.53 -41.90 5.56
C ASP A 47 21.15 -41.23 5.36
N VAL A 48 20.98 -39.90 5.49
CA VAL A 48 19.66 -39.24 5.20
C VAL A 48 19.67 -38.28 3.97
N ASP A 49 20.75 -38.24 3.20
CA ASP A 49 21.05 -37.08 2.32
C ASP A 49 20.41 -37.09 0.90
N CYS A 50 19.57 -38.07 0.55
CA CYS A 50 19.11 -38.24 -0.85
C CYS A 50 17.77 -37.55 -1.20
N SER A 51 16.85 -37.38 -0.24
CA SER A 51 15.47 -36.91 -0.52
C SER A 51 15.36 -35.37 -0.55
N CYS A 52 15.99 -34.69 0.40
CA CYS A 52 15.92 -33.22 0.54
C CYS A 52 16.62 -32.49 -0.62
N ARG A 53 17.70 -33.08 -1.17
CA ARG A 53 18.45 -32.53 -2.31
C ARG A 53 17.64 -32.52 -3.61
N ALA A 54 16.81 -33.54 -3.82
CA ALA A 54 15.94 -33.64 -5.00
C ALA A 54 14.82 -32.59 -4.98
N ALA A 55 14.24 -32.34 -3.80
CA ALA A 55 13.20 -31.32 -3.61
C ALA A 55 13.73 -29.89 -3.86
N ALA A 56 14.93 -29.58 -3.33
CA ALA A 56 15.58 -28.29 -3.54
C ALA A 56 15.94 -28.07 -5.02
N SER A 57 16.56 -29.05 -5.70
CA SER A 57 16.91 -28.94 -7.13
C SER A 57 15.67 -28.70 -8.02
N LYS A 58 14.54 -29.33 -7.70
CA LYS A 58 13.28 -29.14 -8.42
C LYS A 58 12.71 -27.73 -8.23
N MET A 59 12.85 -27.17 -7.03
CA MET A 59 12.41 -25.81 -6.71
C MET A 59 13.25 -24.75 -7.44
N TYR A 60 14.58 -24.92 -7.49
CA TYR A 60 15.49 -24.01 -8.22
C TYR A 60 15.30 -24.06 -9.73
N LYS A 61 15.07 -25.25 -10.31
CA LYS A 61 14.75 -25.40 -11.75
C LYS A 61 13.47 -24.67 -12.16
N ASN A 62 12.44 -24.67 -11.33
CA ASN A 62 11.19 -23.97 -11.61
C ASN A 62 11.33 -22.44 -11.55
N LEU A 63 12.37 -21.92 -10.90
CA LEU A 63 12.70 -20.49 -10.82
C LEU A 63 13.68 -20.04 -11.91
N GLY A 64 14.12 -20.95 -12.80
CA GLY A 64 15.13 -20.65 -13.82
C GLY A 64 16.53 -20.39 -13.26
N VAL A 65 16.75 -20.69 -11.98
CA VAL A 65 18.04 -20.53 -11.30
C VAL A 65 18.76 -21.87 -11.32
N THR A 66 19.87 -21.95 -12.05
CA THR A 66 20.72 -23.14 -12.03
C THR A 66 21.41 -23.25 -10.68
N SER A 67 21.08 -24.30 -9.92
CA SER A 67 21.75 -24.61 -8.66
C SER A 67 23.21 -25.00 -8.90
N TRP A 68 24.10 -24.64 -7.97
CA TRP A 68 25.50 -25.11 -7.98
C TRP A 68 25.60 -26.65 -8.03
N HIS A 69 24.61 -27.35 -7.46
CA HIS A 69 24.53 -28.82 -7.46
C HIS A 69 24.05 -29.43 -8.78
N ASP A 70 23.39 -28.65 -9.65
CA ASP A 70 23.03 -29.10 -11.00
C ASP A 70 24.24 -29.05 -11.97
N ASN A 71 25.28 -28.31 -11.61
CA ASN A 71 26.56 -28.25 -12.31
C ASN A 71 27.53 -29.30 -11.76
N LYS A 72 27.21 -30.59 -11.88
CA LYS A 72 28.27 -31.60 -11.78
C LYS A 72 29.26 -31.39 -12.95
N PRO A 73 30.58 -31.46 -12.71
CA PRO A 73 31.59 -31.21 -13.75
C PRO A 73 31.38 -32.08 -15.00
N GLU A 74 30.81 -33.27 -14.83
CA GLU A 74 30.47 -34.22 -15.89
C GLU A 74 29.33 -33.79 -16.84
N LYS A 75 28.42 -32.89 -16.41
CA LYS A 75 27.22 -32.51 -17.19
C LYS A 75 27.28 -31.11 -17.78
N ARG A 76 28.34 -30.35 -17.52
CA ARG A 76 28.55 -29.06 -18.18
C ARG A 76 28.97 -29.37 -19.61
N VAL A 77 28.14 -29.04 -20.60
CA VAL A 77 28.60 -29.00 -22.00
C VAL A 77 29.68 -27.93 -22.03
N LEU A 78 30.95 -28.36 -21.94
CA LEU A 78 32.09 -27.49 -22.09
C LEU A 78 31.96 -26.91 -23.51
N ALA A 79 31.64 -25.62 -23.59
CA ALA A 79 31.67 -24.92 -24.86
C ALA A 79 33.08 -25.14 -25.42
N LYS A 80 33.15 -25.85 -26.55
CA LYS A 80 34.36 -26.49 -27.13
C LYS A 80 35.56 -25.56 -27.44
N LYS A 81 35.58 -24.32 -26.95
CA LYS A 81 36.65 -23.35 -27.21
C LYS A 81 37.09 -22.48 -26.01
N ARG A 82 36.60 -22.70 -24.79
CA ARG A 82 37.09 -21.96 -23.62
C ARG A 82 37.48 -22.93 -22.50
N GLN A 83 38.79 -23.05 -22.26
CA GLN A 83 39.33 -23.72 -21.08
C GLN A 83 38.67 -23.09 -19.85
N VAL A 84 38.09 -23.92 -18.99
CA VAL A 84 37.65 -23.47 -17.67
C VAL A 84 38.91 -23.39 -16.80
N PRO A 85 39.14 -22.30 -16.03
CA PRO A 85 40.29 -22.21 -15.14
C PRO A 85 40.38 -23.43 -14.22
N ASP A 86 41.59 -23.93 -14.01
CA ASP A 86 41.92 -25.09 -13.16
C ASP A 86 41.20 -26.39 -13.53
N ILE A 87 40.71 -26.52 -14.77
CA ILE A 87 40.13 -27.77 -15.29
C ILE A 87 40.87 -28.16 -16.56
N TYR A 88 41.57 -29.30 -16.50
CA TYR A 88 42.31 -29.90 -17.61
C TYR A 88 41.80 -31.32 -17.83
N PRO A 89 40.79 -31.50 -18.70
CA PRO A 89 40.31 -32.83 -19.07
C PRO A 89 41.40 -33.61 -19.81
N GLN A 90 41.48 -34.91 -19.59
CA GLN A 90 42.36 -35.79 -20.36
C GLN A 90 41.86 -35.86 -21.82
N GLU A 91 42.67 -35.42 -22.77
CA GLU A 91 42.38 -35.47 -24.21
C GLU A 91 42.99 -36.71 -24.85
N LEU A 92 42.33 -37.28 -25.86
CA LEU A 92 42.77 -38.47 -26.59
C LEU A 92 44.14 -38.34 -27.28
N LYS A 93 44.71 -37.14 -27.35
CA LYS A 93 45.99 -36.84 -28.02
C LYS A 93 46.81 -35.87 -27.18
N GLN A 94 47.04 -36.18 -25.92
CA GLN A 94 47.97 -35.38 -25.12
C GLN A 94 49.40 -35.61 -25.56
N GLU A 95 50.24 -34.60 -25.34
CA GLU A 95 51.66 -34.69 -25.63
C GLU A 95 52.31 -35.84 -24.87
N GLU A 96 51.90 -36.09 -23.63
CA GLU A 96 52.40 -37.20 -22.78
C GLU A 96 52.18 -38.58 -23.39
N ASP A 97 51.12 -38.77 -24.20
CA ASP A 97 50.81 -40.04 -24.88
C ASP A 97 51.66 -40.27 -26.15
N SER A 98 52.50 -39.30 -26.55
CA SER A 98 53.36 -39.47 -27.72
C SER A 98 54.56 -40.38 -27.42
N LEU A 99 54.57 -41.56 -28.04
CA LEU A 99 55.60 -42.60 -27.90
C LEU A 99 56.83 -42.32 -28.78
N SER A 100 57.55 -41.24 -28.50
CA SER A 100 58.81 -40.98 -29.21
C SER A 100 59.90 -41.98 -28.79
N PRO A 101 60.88 -42.31 -29.67
CA PRO A 101 61.95 -43.26 -29.35
C PRO A 101 62.80 -42.87 -28.12
N SER A 102 62.92 -41.57 -27.82
CA SER A 102 63.60 -41.08 -26.62
C SER A 102 62.77 -41.31 -25.35
N ARG A 103 61.46 -41.08 -25.40
CA ARG A 103 60.53 -41.29 -24.27
C ARG A 103 60.33 -42.76 -23.92
N LEU A 104 60.34 -43.65 -24.92
CA LEU A 104 60.29 -45.09 -24.68
C LEU A 104 61.50 -45.61 -23.89
N LYS A 105 62.66 -44.95 -24.01
CA LYS A 105 63.90 -45.34 -23.30
C LYS A 105 64.07 -44.66 -21.95
N GLN A 106 63.67 -43.39 -21.84
CA GLN A 106 63.96 -42.54 -20.66
C GLN A 106 62.72 -42.27 -19.79
N GLY A 107 61.52 -42.66 -20.25
CA GLY A 107 60.26 -42.26 -19.65
C GLY A 107 59.83 -40.84 -20.07
N TYR A 108 58.59 -40.47 -19.74
CA TYR A 108 58.12 -39.09 -19.88
C TYR A 108 58.65 -38.25 -18.72
N ALA A 109 59.40 -37.19 -19.02
CA ALA A 109 59.94 -36.27 -18.03
C ALA A 109 59.41 -34.86 -18.32
N LEU A 110 58.76 -34.24 -17.33
CA LEU A 110 58.39 -32.84 -17.39
C LEU A 110 59.62 -31.98 -17.07
N PRO A 111 59.95 -30.98 -17.91
CA PRO A 111 61.00 -30.04 -17.57
C PRO A 111 60.54 -29.22 -16.37
N VAL A 112 61.15 -29.45 -15.22
CA VAL A 112 60.98 -28.61 -14.04
C VAL A 112 61.65 -27.26 -14.32
N PRO A 113 60.92 -26.13 -14.24
CA PRO A 113 61.55 -24.83 -14.38
C PRO A 113 62.65 -24.63 -13.34
N ASN A 114 63.81 -24.12 -13.75
CA ASN A 114 65.00 -24.00 -12.90
C ASN A 114 64.78 -23.20 -11.60
N TYR A 115 63.71 -22.41 -11.51
CA TYR A 115 63.38 -21.53 -10.39
C TYR A 115 62.29 -22.09 -9.46
N GLU A 116 61.82 -23.33 -9.65
CA GLU A 116 60.75 -23.91 -8.81
C GLU A 116 61.19 -24.07 -7.33
N GLN A 117 62.50 -24.21 -7.09
CA GLN A 117 63.08 -24.30 -5.74
C GLN A 117 63.55 -22.94 -5.19
N GLU A 118 63.54 -21.89 -6.00
CA GLU A 118 63.90 -20.54 -5.56
C GLU A 118 62.68 -19.92 -4.87
N THR A 119 62.68 -19.92 -3.55
CA THR A 119 61.63 -19.20 -2.81
C THR A 119 61.87 -17.70 -3.01
N LEU A 120 60.95 -17.00 -3.69
CA LEU A 120 60.96 -15.54 -3.83
C LEU A 120 60.73 -14.79 -2.49
N PHE A 121 60.97 -15.45 -1.35
CA PHE A 121 60.83 -14.89 -0.02
C PHE A 121 61.85 -13.76 0.18
N ARG A 122 61.36 -12.53 -0.03
CA ARG A 122 61.94 -11.26 0.38
C ARG A 122 63.41 -11.06 -0.02
N ALA A 123 63.63 -10.63 -1.26
CA ALA A 123 64.93 -10.08 -1.63
C ALA A 123 65.06 -8.65 -1.04
N PRO A 124 66.02 -8.39 -0.13
CA PRO A 124 66.14 -7.10 0.58
C PRO A 124 66.32 -5.89 -0.34
N LYS A 125 66.85 -6.12 -1.55
CA LYS A 125 66.98 -5.12 -2.61
C LYS A 125 65.64 -4.50 -3.06
N TYR A 126 64.52 -5.18 -2.83
CA TYR A 126 63.19 -4.71 -3.23
C TYR A 126 62.37 -4.12 -2.08
N ASP A 127 62.85 -4.17 -0.83
CA ASP A 127 62.11 -3.67 0.33
C ASP A 127 61.76 -2.17 0.19
N LYS A 128 62.63 -1.39 -0.48
CA LYS A 128 62.42 0.04 -0.75
C LYS A 128 61.27 0.36 -1.72
N PHE A 129 60.78 -0.64 -2.47
CA PHE A 129 59.74 -0.48 -3.47
C PHE A 129 58.40 -1.10 -3.03
N ILE A 130 58.31 -1.65 -1.82
CA ILE A 130 57.11 -2.34 -1.34
C ILE A 130 55.91 -1.40 -1.31
N ASP A 131 56.05 -0.20 -0.77
CA ASP A 131 54.93 0.73 -0.62
C ASP A 131 54.38 1.23 -1.98
N ASP A 132 55.27 1.57 -2.91
CA ASP A 132 54.89 1.95 -4.29
C ASP A 132 54.29 0.76 -5.05
N GLY A 133 54.83 -0.44 -4.85
CA GLY A 133 54.29 -1.69 -5.39
C GLY A 133 52.88 -1.98 -4.89
N LEU A 134 52.66 -1.89 -3.57
CA LEU A 134 51.34 -2.09 -2.94
C LEU A 134 50.32 -1.06 -3.45
N LEU A 135 50.73 0.20 -3.62
CA LEU A 135 49.86 1.24 -4.16
C LEU A 135 49.47 0.96 -5.61
N LYS A 136 50.41 0.51 -6.45
CA LYS A 136 50.15 0.10 -7.83
C LYS A 136 49.24 -1.13 -7.90
N CYS A 137 49.48 -2.14 -7.08
CA CYS A 137 48.61 -3.31 -6.95
C CYS A 137 47.19 -2.91 -6.52
N GLY A 138 47.06 -2.03 -5.53
CA GLY A 138 45.77 -1.50 -5.09
C GLY A 138 45.01 -0.79 -6.20
N LYS A 139 45.70 0.03 -7.02
CA LYS A 139 45.12 0.70 -8.19
C LYS A 139 44.66 -0.31 -9.25
N ILE A 140 45.46 -1.35 -9.54
CA ILE A 140 45.09 -2.41 -10.49
C ILE A 140 43.86 -3.16 -10.01
N ILE A 141 43.84 -3.62 -8.76
CA ILE A 141 42.69 -4.34 -8.17
C ILE A 141 41.44 -3.47 -8.21
N THR A 142 41.56 -2.20 -7.83
CA THR A 142 40.44 -1.25 -7.85
C THR A 142 39.91 -1.08 -9.28
N SER A 143 40.79 -0.88 -10.26
CA SER A 143 40.40 -0.76 -11.67
C SER A 143 39.66 -2.00 -12.18
N VAL A 144 40.12 -3.20 -11.82
CA VAL A 144 39.47 -4.47 -12.17
C VAL A 144 38.09 -4.58 -11.51
N MET A 145 37.98 -4.23 -10.23
CA MET A 145 36.71 -4.25 -9.50
C MET A 145 35.69 -3.28 -10.07
N THR A 146 36.12 -2.06 -10.42
CA THR A 146 35.27 -1.06 -11.08
C THR A 146 34.80 -1.57 -12.45
N GLY A 147 35.72 -2.06 -13.30
CA GLY A 147 35.37 -2.61 -14.61
C GLY A 147 34.40 -3.80 -14.53
N LYS A 148 34.58 -4.69 -13.54
CA LYS A 148 33.66 -5.81 -13.28
C LYS A 148 32.27 -5.32 -12.88
N ASN A 149 32.18 -4.33 -11.97
CA ASN A 149 30.91 -3.77 -11.54
C ASN A 149 30.17 -3.07 -12.68
N GLU A 150 30.87 -2.34 -13.54
CA GLU A 150 30.29 -1.74 -14.74
C GLU A 150 29.75 -2.78 -15.72
N ALA A 151 30.50 -3.86 -15.97
CA ALA A 151 30.06 -4.95 -16.83
C ALA A 151 28.82 -5.66 -16.26
N ASN A 152 28.80 -5.93 -14.96
CA ASN A 152 27.64 -6.52 -14.26
C ASN A 152 26.42 -5.60 -14.30
N ASN A 153 26.61 -4.29 -14.12
CA ASN A 153 25.55 -3.29 -14.23
C ASN A 153 24.99 -3.22 -15.65
N LYS A 154 25.85 -3.28 -16.68
CA LYS A 154 25.43 -3.34 -18.10
C LYS A 154 24.65 -4.62 -18.41
N MET A 155 25.04 -5.77 -17.85
CA MET A 155 24.32 -7.04 -18.02
C MET A 155 22.95 -7.02 -17.32
N MET A 156 22.89 -6.52 -16.08
CA MET A 156 21.64 -6.30 -15.35
C MET A 156 20.73 -5.30 -16.07
N SER A 157 21.30 -4.24 -16.66
CA SER A 157 20.55 -3.26 -17.44
C SER A 157 20.05 -3.82 -18.78
N ARG A 158 20.78 -4.72 -19.43
CA ARG A 158 20.34 -5.44 -20.64
C ARG A 158 19.25 -6.47 -20.33
N GLN A 159 19.31 -7.15 -19.19
CA GLN A 159 18.19 -8.01 -18.74
C GLN A 159 16.96 -7.19 -18.32
N ARG A 160 17.17 -5.96 -17.81
CA ARG A 160 16.12 -4.98 -17.52
C ARG A 160 15.74 -4.09 -18.71
N SER A 161 16.30 -4.28 -19.91
CA SER A 161 15.97 -3.46 -21.08
C SER A 161 14.64 -3.87 -21.74
N VAL A 162 13.84 -4.70 -21.07
CA VAL A 162 12.38 -4.66 -21.25
C VAL A 162 11.89 -3.37 -20.58
N ASN A 163 12.05 -2.25 -21.30
CA ASN A 163 11.42 -0.96 -21.14
C ASN A 163 11.24 -0.43 -19.70
N LYS A 164 12.17 0.43 -19.26
CA LYS A 164 11.96 1.27 -18.08
C LYS A 164 10.92 2.39 -18.29
N GLU A 165 10.47 2.63 -19.52
CA GLU A 165 9.54 3.72 -19.87
C GLU A 165 8.26 3.26 -20.60
N ALA A 166 8.17 2.00 -21.02
CA ALA A 166 6.88 1.45 -21.41
C ALA A 166 6.28 0.82 -20.14
N PRO A 167 5.10 1.25 -19.68
CA PRO A 167 4.35 0.45 -18.71
C PRO A 167 4.34 -0.98 -19.23
N GLY A 168 4.81 -1.92 -18.39
CA GLY A 168 5.02 -3.30 -18.78
C GLY A 168 3.83 -3.76 -19.60
N GLN A 169 4.07 -4.08 -20.88
CA GLN A 169 2.97 -4.37 -21.79
C GLN A 169 2.13 -5.47 -21.15
N PRO A 170 0.85 -5.20 -20.86
CA PRO A 170 -0.02 -6.17 -20.27
C PRO A 170 -0.11 -7.36 -21.21
N PRO A 171 -0.27 -8.57 -20.65
CA PRO A 171 -0.30 -9.78 -21.44
C PRO A 171 -1.31 -9.66 -22.60
N PRO A 172 -0.97 -10.15 -23.81
CA PRO A 172 -1.84 -10.03 -24.97
C PRO A 172 -3.20 -10.68 -24.69
N TYR A 173 -4.28 -9.96 -25.01
CA TYR A 173 -5.66 -10.43 -24.85
C TYR A 173 -5.93 -11.59 -25.80
N ILE A 174 -6.21 -12.79 -25.27
CA ILE A 174 -6.59 -13.96 -26.07
C ILE A 174 -8.12 -13.91 -26.27
N THR A 175 -8.56 -13.47 -27.45
CA THR A 175 -9.97 -13.31 -27.85
C THR A 175 -10.74 -14.62 -28.07
N LYS A 176 -10.14 -15.79 -27.81
CA LYS A 176 -10.66 -17.10 -28.23
C LYS A 176 -11.04 -18.02 -27.06
N GLN A 177 -11.88 -17.58 -26.12
CA GLN A 177 -12.40 -18.47 -25.08
C GLN A 177 -13.91 -18.34 -24.87
N ASP A 178 -14.52 -19.48 -24.49
CA ASP A 178 -15.92 -19.62 -24.16
C ASP A 178 -16.34 -18.67 -23.03
N LYS A 179 -17.34 -17.84 -23.32
CA LYS A 179 -17.56 -16.54 -22.68
C LYS A 179 -18.10 -16.60 -21.24
N ARG A 180 -18.48 -17.77 -20.71
CA ARG A 180 -19.21 -17.88 -19.42
C ARG A 180 -18.55 -18.81 -18.40
N GLU A 181 -18.23 -20.05 -18.74
CA GLU A 181 -17.61 -21.00 -17.79
C GLU A 181 -16.18 -20.60 -17.39
N GLY A 182 -15.40 -20.08 -18.34
CA GLY A 182 -14.06 -19.56 -18.06
C GLY A 182 -14.07 -18.36 -17.10
N LYS A 183 -15.15 -17.58 -17.07
CA LYS A 183 -15.28 -16.39 -16.22
C LYS A 183 -15.44 -16.77 -14.74
N GLN A 184 -16.41 -17.65 -14.43
CA GLN A 184 -16.65 -18.07 -13.05
C GLN A 184 -15.44 -18.81 -12.48
N GLN A 185 -14.86 -19.73 -13.26
CA GLN A 185 -13.66 -20.44 -12.85
C GLN A 185 -12.48 -19.49 -12.60
N TRP A 186 -12.36 -18.40 -13.35
CA TRP A 186 -11.31 -17.41 -13.12
C TRP A 186 -11.41 -16.71 -11.77
N PHE A 187 -12.63 -16.37 -11.31
CA PHE A 187 -12.81 -15.75 -9.99
C PHE A 187 -12.71 -16.76 -8.83
N VAL A 188 -13.09 -18.02 -9.06
CA VAL A 188 -12.74 -19.12 -8.15
C VAL A 188 -11.22 -19.22 -8.05
N ASP A 189 -10.53 -19.22 -9.19
CA ASP A 189 -9.07 -19.29 -9.26
C ASP A 189 -8.39 -18.09 -8.58
N LEU A 190 -8.94 -16.89 -8.73
CA LEU A 190 -8.51 -15.69 -8.01
C LEU A 190 -8.60 -15.90 -6.50
N ASN A 191 -9.69 -16.51 -6.02
CA ASN A 191 -9.83 -16.81 -4.60
C ASN A 191 -8.92 -17.97 -4.14
N THR A 192 -8.57 -18.89 -5.02
CA THR A 192 -7.63 -20.01 -4.74
C THR A 192 -6.16 -19.56 -4.69
N LEU A 193 -5.25 -20.50 -4.37
CA LEU A 193 -3.79 -20.29 -4.29
C LEU A 193 -3.07 -20.18 -5.65
N LYS A 194 -3.77 -19.97 -6.77
CA LYS A 194 -3.11 -19.74 -8.07
C LYS A 194 -2.35 -18.42 -8.05
N SER A 195 -1.18 -18.38 -8.70
CA SER A 195 -0.34 -17.18 -8.69
C SER A 195 -0.92 -16.09 -9.60
N PHE A 196 -0.76 -14.83 -9.21
CA PHE A 196 -1.18 -13.67 -10.00
C PHE A 196 -0.58 -13.68 -11.42
N SER A 197 0.64 -14.18 -11.58
CA SER A 197 1.28 -14.33 -12.89
C SER A 197 0.57 -15.31 -13.81
N GLN A 198 -0.04 -16.38 -13.27
CA GLN A 198 -0.83 -17.32 -14.05
C GLN A 198 -2.18 -16.71 -14.44
N LEU A 199 -2.83 -16.00 -13.51
CA LEU A 199 -4.10 -15.32 -13.77
C LEU A 199 -3.96 -14.20 -14.81
N ALA A 200 -2.88 -13.43 -14.75
CA ALA A 200 -2.62 -12.33 -15.69
C ALA A 200 -2.46 -12.81 -17.14
N ARG A 201 -1.99 -14.05 -17.37
CA ARG A 201 -1.83 -14.62 -18.72
C ARG A 201 -3.17 -14.88 -19.41
N ARG A 202 -4.25 -15.01 -18.65
CA ARG A 202 -5.60 -15.30 -19.15
C ARG A 202 -6.61 -14.45 -18.40
N PRO A 203 -6.78 -13.16 -18.75
CA PRO A 203 -7.75 -12.27 -18.10
C PRO A 203 -9.18 -12.83 -18.25
N PRO A 204 -10.09 -12.53 -17.29
CA PRO A 204 -11.48 -12.93 -17.41
C PRO A 204 -12.15 -12.17 -18.57
N PRO A 205 -13.09 -12.80 -19.30
CA PRO A 205 -13.87 -12.09 -20.31
C PRO A 205 -14.84 -11.14 -19.60
N LEU A 206 -14.63 -9.83 -19.75
CA LEU A 206 -15.49 -8.79 -19.22
C LEU A 206 -16.22 -8.07 -20.37
N THR A 207 -17.32 -7.37 -20.05
CA THR A 207 -18.03 -6.58 -21.05
C THR A 207 -17.17 -5.43 -21.62
N SER A 208 -17.38 -5.11 -22.90
CA SER A 208 -16.64 -4.04 -23.59
C SER A 208 -17.07 -2.65 -23.10
N ASP A 209 -18.34 -2.48 -22.75
CA ASP A 209 -18.91 -1.24 -22.19
C ASP A 209 -18.24 -0.91 -20.85
N LEU A 210 -17.43 0.15 -20.81
CA LEU A 210 -16.63 0.52 -19.65
C LEU A 210 -17.48 0.74 -18.39
N SER A 211 -18.63 1.41 -18.53
CA SER A 211 -19.53 1.68 -17.41
C SER A 211 -20.08 0.38 -16.82
N LYS A 212 -20.57 -0.53 -17.68
CA LYS A 212 -21.14 -1.80 -17.24
C LYS A 212 -20.06 -2.74 -16.71
N ARG A 213 -18.85 -2.66 -17.25
CA ARG A 213 -17.69 -3.45 -16.84
C ARG A 213 -17.27 -3.17 -15.42
N ASN A 214 -17.20 -1.89 -15.06
CA ASN A 214 -16.78 -1.50 -13.72
C ASN A 214 -17.78 -1.99 -12.67
N GLN A 215 -19.08 -1.85 -12.94
CA GLN A 215 -20.13 -2.44 -12.08
C GLN A 215 -20.01 -3.97 -12.02
N GLU A 216 -19.90 -4.63 -13.18
CA GLU A 216 -19.74 -6.08 -13.29
C GLU A 216 -18.53 -6.59 -12.49
N CYS A 217 -17.42 -5.83 -12.44
CA CYS A 217 -16.25 -6.19 -11.62
C CYS A 217 -16.59 -6.26 -10.13
N PHE A 218 -17.30 -5.26 -9.58
CA PHE A 218 -17.68 -5.28 -8.16
C PHE A 218 -18.68 -6.38 -7.85
N ASP A 219 -19.64 -6.62 -8.74
CA ASP A 219 -20.64 -7.67 -8.58
C ASP A 219 -19.96 -9.06 -8.51
N LEU A 220 -19.00 -9.33 -9.40
CA LEU A 220 -18.23 -10.59 -9.40
C LEU A 220 -17.34 -10.73 -8.17
N LEU A 221 -16.64 -9.66 -7.79
CA LEU A 221 -15.82 -9.67 -6.57
C LEU A 221 -16.63 -10.03 -5.33
N PHE A 222 -17.86 -9.52 -5.23
CA PHE A 222 -18.80 -9.84 -4.18
C PHE A 222 -19.36 -11.25 -4.27
N GLU A 223 -19.82 -11.68 -5.45
CA GLU A 223 -20.39 -13.02 -5.70
C GLU A 223 -19.41 -14.11 -5.27
N PHE A 224 -18.13 -13.97 -5.63
CA PHE A 224 -17.07 -14.93 -5.31
C PHE A 224 -16.37 -14.66 -3.97
N ARG A 225 -16.84 -13.68 -3.19
CA ARG A 225 -16.32 -13.31 -1.86
C ARG A 225 -14.80 -13.13 -1.86
N VAL A 226 -14.28 -12.43 -2.88
CA VAL A 226 -12.84 -12.25 -3.06
C VAL A 226 -12.28 -11.35 -1.94
N PRO A 227 -11.23 -11.77 -1.19
CA PRO A 227 -10.66 -10.94 -0.13
C PRO A 227 -10.12 -9.59 -0.64
N PRO A 228 -10.17 -8.50 0.16
CA PRO A 228 -9.79 -7.16 -0.28
C PRO A 228 -8.41 -7.05 -0.95
N PRO A 229 -7.32 -7.69 -0.45
CA PRO A 229 -6.02 -7.60 -1.12
C PRO A 229 -6.02 -8.15 -2.55
N LYS A 230 -6.76 -9.24 -2.78
CA LYS A 230 -6.89 -9.87 -4.11
C LYS A 230 -7.83 -9.07 -5.01
N ALA A 231 -8.89 -8.49 -4.43
CA ALA A 231 -9.79 -7.59 -5.14
C ALA A 231 -9.05 -6.34 -5.64
N ILE A 232 -8.23 -5.71 -4.79
CA ILE A 232 -7.41 -4.54 -5.17
C ILE A 232 -6.44 -4.89 -6.29
N TRP A 233 -5.78 -6.05 -6.21
CA TRP A 233 -4.91 -6.52 -7.29
C TRP A 233 -5.69 -6.68 -8.60
N PHE A 234 -6.89 -7.26 -8.56
CA PHE A 234 -7.74 -7.40 -9.74
C PHE A 234 -8.18 -6.05 -10.31
N LEU A 235 -8.59 -5.09 -9.47
CA LEU A 235 -8.98 -3.76 -9.92
C LEU A 235 -7.80 -3.02 -10.58
N LYS A 236 -6.60 -3.10 -10.01
CA LYS A 236 -5.36 -2.61 -10.65
C LYS A 236 -5.11 -3.28 -12.00
N PHE A 237 -5.25 -4.60 -12.03
CA PHE A 237 -5.04 -5.38 -13.23
C PHE A 237 -5.99 -4.92 -14.35
N ILE A 238 -7.29 -4.76 -14.06
CA ILE A 238 -8.27 -4.29 -15.04
C ILE A 238 -8.05 -2.81 -15.42
N ALA A 239 -7.62 -1.96 -14.48
CA ALA A 239 -7.35 -0.54 -14.73
C ALA A 239 -6.18 -0.30 -15.70
N VAL A 240 -5.13 -1.12 -15.61
CA VAL A 240 -3.93 -1.02 -16.45
C VAL A 240 -4.07 -1.82 -17.74
N HIS A 241 -4.95 -2.81 -17.78
CA HIS A 241 -5.15 -3.62 -18.98
C HIS A 241 -5.84 -2.78 -20.08
N PRO A 242 -5.19 -2.55 -21.24
CA PRO A 242 -5.79 -1.91 -22.39
C PRO A 242 -6.89 -2.85 -22.86
N GLN A 243 -8.12 -2.53 -22.50
CA GLN A 243 -9.25 -3.00 -23.26
C GLN A 243 -9.45 -1.93 -24.30
N THR A 244 -9.01 -2.25 -25.51
CA THR A 244 -9.21 -1.49 -26.74
C THR A 244 -10.50 -0.70 -26.65
N VAL A 245 -10.37 0.62 -26.55
CA VAL A 245 -11.38 1.49 -27.16
C VAL A 245 -11.35 1.08 -28.63
N SER A 246 -12.26 0.20 -29.03
CA SER A 246 -12.55 -0.01 -30.42
C SER A 246 -13.23 1.27 -30.91
N THR A 247 -12.46 2.33 -31.12
CA THR A 247 -12.85 3.31 -32.12
C THR A 247 -12.81 2.56 -33.43
N THR A 248 -13.98 2.19 -33.90
CA THR A 248 -14.24 1.67 -35.24
C THR A 248 -13.72 2.66 -36.27
N SER A 249 -12.44 2.56 -36.61
CA SER A 249 -11.89 3.07 -37.85
C SER A 249 -11.11 1.93 -38.47
N LYS A 250 -11.79 1.21 -39.38
CA LYS A 250 -11.11 0.33 -40.34
C LYS A 250 -10.09 1.19 -41.08
N GLY A 251 -8.82 0.82 -41.00
CA GLY A 251 -7.77 1.39 -41.84
C GLY A 251 -6.79 2.30 -41.09
N SER A 252 -5.52 2.04 -41.37
CA SER A 252 -4.32 2.79 -41.01
C SER A 252 -3.62 2.36 -39.72
N LYS A 253 -2.34 2.06 -39.94
CA LYS A 253 -1.20 1.81 -39.03
C LYS A 253 -1.55 1.88 -37.55
N MET A 254 -1.31 0.77 -36.86
CA MET A 254 -1.26 0.60 -35.41
C MET A 254 -0.58 1.80 -34.75
N LYS A 255 -1.36 2.85 -34.44
CA LYS A 255 -0.90 3.94 -33.59
C LYS A 255 -0.66 3.28 -32.25
N GLN A 256 0.59 3.32 -31.83
CA GLN A 256 1.04 3.04 -30.48
C GLN A 256 0.03 3.69 -29.54
N THR A 257 -0.84 2.88 -28.95
CA THR A 257 -1.87 3.37 -28.05
C THR A 257 -1.10 3.84 -26.84
N GLU A 258 -0.92 5.15 -26.71
CA GLU A 258 -0.30 5.72 -25.51
C GLU A 258 -1.10 5.19 -24.32
N PHE A 259 -0.39 4.54 -23.40
CA PHE A 259 -1.02 4.11 -22.17
C PHE A 259 -1.59 5.34 -21.49
N PRO A 260 -2.85 5.29 -21.03
CA PRO A 260 -3.40 6.40 -20.26
C PRO A 260 -2.44 6.67 -19.09
N GLY A 261 -2.03 7.93 -18.96
CA GLY A 261 -1.15 8.35 -17.88
C GLY A 261 -1.73 7.92 -16.53
N ARG A 262 -0.86 7.66 -15.55
CA ARG A 262 -1.25 7.22 -14.21
C ARG A 262 -2.40 8.07 -13.64
N ASP A 263 -2.32 9.39 -13.80
CA ASP A 263 -3.30 10.33 -13.24
C ASP A 263 -4.69 10.14 -13.86
N LEU A 264 -4.77 9.85 -15.17
CA LEU A 264 -6.04 9.56 -15.84
C LEU A 264 -6.66 8.26 -15.33
N ILE A 265 -5.82 7.23 -15.09
CA ILE A 265 -6.28 5.96 -14.51
C ILE A 265 -6.83 6.19 -13.11
N LEU A 266 -6.11 6.93 -12.26
CA LEU A 266 -6.53 7.22 -10.88
C LEU A 266 -7.84 8.02 -10.86
N ALA A 267 -7.97 9.05 -11.70
CA ALA A 267 -9.18 9.86 -11.79
C ALA A 267 -10.39 9.05 -12.28
N GLU A 268 -10.21 8.17 -13.27
CA GLU A 268 -11.26 7.29 -13.77
C GLU A 268 -11.68 6.27 -12.69
N GLN A 269 -10.74 5.68 -11.97
CA GLN A 269 -11.04 4.80 -10.84
C GLN A 269 -11.81 5.53 -9.73
N SER A 270 -11.41 6.76 -9.38
CA SER A 270 -12.13 7.59 -8.40
C SER A 270 -13.58 7.78 -8.81
N LYS A 271 -13.85 8.19 -10.06
CA LYS A 271 -15.23 8.38 -10.57
C LYS A 271 -16.05 7.11 -10.50
N ASN A 272 -15.47 5.98 -10.88
CA ASN A 272 -16.15 4.68 -10.85
C ASN A 272 -16.52 4.26 -9.42
N PHE A 273 -15.62 4.46 -8.46
CA PHE A 273 -15.88 4.16 -7.05
C PHE A 273 -17.00 5.04 -6.51
N ILE A 274 -16.95 6.35 -6.77
CA ILE A 274 -17.96 7.30 -6.33
C ILE A 274 -19.34 6.95 -6.88
N ARG A 275 -19.41 6.60 -8.16
CA ARG A 275 -20.68 6.18 -8.78
C ARG A 275 -21.27 4.96 -8.09
N VAL A 276 -20.47 3.93 -7.85
CA VAL A 276 -20.93 2.70 -7.18
C VAL A 276 -21.37 3.00 -5.74
N ILE A 277 -20.61 3.83 -5.02
CA ILE A 277 -20.99 4.28 -3.67
C ILE A 277 -22.34 5.01 -3.71
N ALA A 278 -22.51 5.98 -4.61
CA ALA A 278 -23.76 6.74 -4.74
C ALA A 278 -24.95 5.83 -5.08
N ASP A 279 -24.80 4.92 -6.05
CA ASP A 279 -25.84 3.98 -6.47
C ASP A 279 -26.25 3.04 -5.32
N ILE A 280 -25.29 2.56 -4.52
CA ILE A 280 -25.60 1.73 -3.35
C ILE A 280 -26.30 2.55 -2.27
N VAL A 281 -25.85 3.78 -1.99
CA VAL A 281 -26.48 4.62 -0.95
C VAL A 281 -27.92 4.96 -1.32
N VAL A 282 -28.22 5.21 -2.60
CA VAL A 282 -29.61 5.38 -3.07
C VAL A 282 -30.44 4.12 -2.82
N LYS A 283 -29.93 2.94 -3.17
CA LYS A 283 -30.61 1.66 -2.87
C LYS A 283 -30.78 1.42 -1.36
N LEU A 284 -29.85 1.89 -0.54
CA LEU A 284 -29.95 1.87 0.92
C LEU A 284 -30.93 2.91 1.47
N ASN A 285 -31.49 3.83 0.69
CA ASN A 285 -32.61 4.67 1.15
C ASN A 285 -33.97 3.94 1.02
N ASP A 286 -34.05 2.95 0.12
CA ASP A 286 -35.26 2.21 -0.20
C ASP A 286 -35.38 0.88 0.59
N PHE A 287 -35.26 0.97 1.91
CA PHE A 287 -35.23 -0.19 2.85
C PHE A 287 -36.48 -1.09 2.90
N SER A 288 -37.52 -0.79 2.13
CA SER A 288 -38.80 -1.49 2.19
C SER A 288 -38.83 -2.83 1.44
N SER A 289 -37.75 -3.23 0.77
CA SER A 289 -37.71 -4.45 -0.05
C SER A 289 -36.91 -5.60 0.60
N ALA A 290 -37.26 -6.85 0.25
CA ALA A 290 -36.49 -8.05 0.60
C ALA A 290 -35.04 -8.01 0.05
N GLU A 291 -34.76 -7.15 -0.93
CA GLU A 291 -33.42 -6.94 -1.51
C GLU A 291 -32.49 -6.15 -0.59
N SER A 292 -33.01 -5.45 0.42
CA SER A 292 -32.23 -4.63 1.36
C SER A 292 -31.10 -5.41 2.03
N SER A 293 -31.32 -6.69 2.38
CA SER A 293 -30.29 -7.54 2.99
C SER A 293 -29.10 -7.80 2.05
N LYS A 294 -29.36 -8.01 0.75
CA LYS A 294 -28.29 -8.19 -0.25
C LYS A 294 -27.51 -6.89 -0.47
N VAL A 295 -28.19 -5.75 -0.51
CA VAL A 295 -27.55 -4.43 -0.65
C VAL A 295 -26.66 -4.12 0.55
N ILE A 296 -27.11 -4.41 1.78
CA ILE A 296 -26.30 -4.25 3.00
C ILE A 296 -25.08 -5.18 2.96
N ALA A 297 -25.25 -6.45 2.58
CA ALA A 297 -24.13 -7.38 2.47
C ALA A 297 -23.11 -6.92 1.41
N PHE A 298 -23.59 -6.35 0.30
CA PHE A 298 -22.74 -5.78 -0.75
C PHE A 298 -21.98 -4.55 -0.27
N TRP A 299 -22.66 -3.62 0.41
CA TRP A 299 -22.03 -2.46 1.04
C TRP A 299 -20.94 -2.88 2.03
N ASN A 300 -21.23 -3.82 2.93
CA ASN A 300 -20.28 -4.30 3.92
C ASN A 300 -19.06 -4.99 3.30
N TYR A 301 -19.22 -5.62 2.13
CA TYR A 301 -18.10 -6.18 1.37
C TYR A 301 -17.24 -5.10 0.71
N LEU A 302 -17.86 -4.09 0.12
CA LEU A 302 -17.15 -3.06 -0.64
C LEU A 302 -16.47 -2.01 0.25
N VAL A 303 -16.99 -1.73 1.45
CA VAL A 303 -16.38 -0.76 2.38
C VAL A 303 -14.88 -1.03 2.63
N PRO A 304 -14.46 -2.25 3.00
CA PRO A 304 -13.03 -2.58 3.11
C PRO A 304 -12.28 -2.47 1.78
N VAL A 305 -12.89 -2.89 0.67
CA VAL A 305 -12.26 -2.80 -0.66
C VAL A 305 -11.98 -1.35 -1.03
N PHE A 306 -12.94 -0.45 -0.87
CA PHE A 306 -12.77 0.97 -1.15
C PHE A 306 -11.77 1.63 -0.21
N LYS A 307 -11.86 1.37 1.10
CA LYS A 307 -10.92 1.91 2.10
C LYS A 307 -9.48 1.50 1.80
N HIS A 308 -9.24 0.21 1.57
CA HIS A 308 -7.88 -0.27 1.31
C HIS A 308 -7.37 0.11 -0.08
N SER A 309 -8.25 0.23 -1.08
CA SER A 309 -7.90 0.80 -2.40
C SER A 309 -7.44 2.26 -2.29
N PHE A 310 -8.08 3.05 -1.43
CA PHE A 310 -7.67 4.42 -1.14
C PHE A 310 -6.30 4.49 -0.46
N GLU A 311 -6.07 3.65 0.54
CA GLU A 311 -4.78 3.57 1.26
C GLU A 311 -3.64 3.16 0.32
N ASP A 312 -3.90 2.18 -0.54
CA ASP A 312 -2.97 1.64 -1.53
C ASP A 312 -2.67 2.61 -2.69
N GLY A 313 -3.51 3.63 -2.91
CA GLY A 313 -3.31 4.65 -3.94
C GLY A 313 -3.85 4.25 -5.32
N LEU A 314 -4.90 3.42 -5.36
CA LEU A 314 -5.64 3.06 -6.57
C LEU A 314 -6.57 4.18 -7.07
N VAL A 315 -6.87 5.15 -6.19
CA VAL A 315 -7.69 6.32 -6.49
C VAL A 315 -6.91 7.59 -6.15
N ASP A 316 -7.20 8.67 -6.87
CA ASP A 316 -6.66 9.98 -6.49
C ASP A 316 -7.32 10.42 -5.17
N ARG A 317 -6.50 10.70 -4.15
CA ARG A 317 -7.00 10.96 -2.80
C ARG A 317 -7.80 12.24 -2.71
N GLN A 318 -7.39 13.28 -3.44
CA GLN A 318 -8.01 14.59 -3.39
C GLN A 318 -9.37 14.54 -4.08
N ASP A 319 -9.40 14.04 -5.31
CA ASP A 319 -10.62 13.95 -6.11
C ASP A 319 -11.63 13.01 -5.47
N PHE A 320 -11.18 11.84 -5.01
CA PHE A 320 -12.06 10.87 -4.34
C PHE A 320 -12.74 11.48 -3.10
N LEU A 321 -11.99 12.14 -2.22
CA LEU A 321 -12.59 12.72 -1.00
C LEU A 321 -13.46 13.95 -1.28
N MET A 322 -13.13 14.73 -2.32
CA MET A 322 -13.95 15.87 -2.75
C MET A 322 -15.30 15.41 -3.26
N GLU A 323 -15.32 14.41 -4.14
CA GLU A 323 -16.55 13.83 -4.70
C GLU A 323 -17.33 13.05 -3.64
N LEU A 324 -16.66 12.31 -2.75
CA LEU A 324 -17.31 11.60 -1.65
C LEU A 324 -17.99 12.57 -0.68
N ALA A 325 -17.38 13.75 -0.43
CA ALA A 325 -18.00 14.80 0.36
C ALA A 325 -19.26 15.37 -0.31
N GLU A 326 -19.29 15.42 -1.66
CA GLU A 326 -20.48 15.83 -2.40
C GLU A 326 -21.60 14.78 -2.32
N VAL A 327 -21.26 13.48 -2.43
CA VAL A 327 -22.23 12.40 -2.18
C VAL A 327 -22.77 12.51 -0.74
N LEU A 328 -21.90 12.75 0.24
CA LEU A 328 -22.33 12.96 1.63
C LEU A 328 -23.27 14.17 1.77
N HIS A 329 -22.99 15.27 1.06
CA HIS A 329 -23.85 16.45 1.04
C HIS A 329 -25.22 16.16 0.41
N SER A 330 -25.23 15.56 -0.77
CA SER A 330 -26.45 15.16 -1.49
C SER A 330 -27.33 14.24 -0.65
N GLN A 331 -26.72 13.28 0.04
CA GLN A 331 -27.42 12.31 0.89
C GLN A 331 -27.71 12.83 2.30
N SER A 332 -27.30 14.06 2.63
CA SER A 332 -27.54 14.65 3.95
C SER A 332 -28.97 15.15 4.14
N ASN A 333 -29.73 15.36 3.07
CA ASN A 333 -31.11 15.83 3.14
C ASN A 333 -32.10 14.67 3.07
N TYR A 334 -32.39 14.07 4.23
CA TYR A 334 -33.37 13.01 4.39
C TYR A 334 -34.23 13.28 5.64
N PRO A 335 -35.48 12.78 5.67
CA PRO A 335 -36.35 12.90 6.84
C PRO A 335 -35.74 12.18 8.05
N MET A 336 -35.91 12.73 9.25
CA MET A 336 -35.38 12.18 10.50
C MET A 336 -35.62 10.65 10.66
N ASP A 337 -36.72 10.10 10.15
CA ASP A 337 -37.13 8.69 10.29
C ASP A 337 -36.30 7.68 9.48
N LYS A 338 -35.54 8.11 8.46
CA LYS A 338 -34.77 7.20 7.58
C LYS A 338 -33.26 7.42 7.63
N PRO A 339 -32.61 7.27 8.81
CA PRO A 339 -31.21 7.63 8.97
C PRO A 339 -30.20 6.60 8.47
N PHE A 340 -30.63 5.41 8.03
CA PHE A 340 -29.72 4.28 7.80
C PHE A 340 -28.69 4.52 6.70
N ALA A 341 -29.12 4.98 5.52
CA ALA A 341 -28.22 5.16 4.38
C ALA A 341 -27.16 6.22 4.67
N PHE A 342 -27.60 7.38 5.17
CA PHE A 342 -26.70 8.46 5.58
C PHE A 342 -25.77 8.02 6.71
N ARG A 343 -26.27 7.29 7.72
CA ARG A 343 -25.42 6.71 8.78
C ARG A 343 -24.32 5.83 8.20
N SER A 344 -24.67 4.94 7.26
CA SER A 344 -23.73 4.03 6.62
C SER A 344 -22.65 4.79 5.86
N LEU A 345 -23.05 5.77 5.05
CA LEU A 345 -22.15 6.64 4.32
C LEU A 345 -21.27 7.50 5.24
N LEU A 346 -21.84 8.06 6.31
CA LEU A 346 -21.13 8.90 7.27
C LEU A 346 -20.08 8.10 8.04
N VAL A 347 -20.41 6.89 8.50
CA VAL A 347 -19.44 5.99 9.14
C VAL A 347 -18.34 5.61 8.15
N PHE A 348 -18.66 5.31 6.89
CA PHE A 348 -17.64 5.10 5.87
C PHE A 348 -16.74 6.33 5.69
N TYR A 349 -17.31 7.53 5.56
CA TYR A 349 -16.58 8.79 5.44
C TYR A 349 -15.63 9.03 6.63
N SER A 350 -16.05 8.63 7.84
CA SER A 350 -15.28 8.84 9.07
C SER A 350 -13.89 8.17 9.06
N HIS A 351 -13.68 7.15 8.22
CA HIS A 351 -12.38 6.49 8.07
C HIS A 351 -11.32 7.40 7.40
N PHE A 352 -11.74 8.48 6.73
CA PHE A 352 -10.85 9.34 5.96
C PHE A 352 -10.56 10.68 6.66
N ILE A 353 -11.05 10.89 7.88
CA ILE A 353 -11.00 12.19 8.56
C ILE A 353 -9.58 12.67 8.79
N CYS A 354 -8.65 11.78 9.14
CA CYS A 354 -7.24 12.14 9.32
C CYS A 354 -6.60 12.65 8.01
N THR A 355 -7.08 12.21 6.85
CA THR A 355 -6.64 12.75 5.54
C THR A 355 -7.37 14.04 5.20
N VAL A 356 -8.66 14.15 5.56
CA VAL A 356 -9.46 15.36 5.35
C VAL A 356 -8.89 16.55 6.12
N THR A 357 -8.48 16.35 7.39
CA THR A 357 -7.94 17.42 8.24
C THR A 357 -6.59 17.95 7.75
N GLN A 358 -5.85 17.17 6.95
CA GLN A 358 -4.61 17.61 6.31
C GLN A 358 -4.84 18.59 5.14
N ASN A 359 -6.08 18.71 4.64
CA ASN A 359 -6.42 19.62 3.54
C ASN A 359 -7.50 20.64 3.95
N VAL A 360 -7.12 21.91 3.97
CA VAL A 360 -7.98 23.04 4.40
C VAL A 360 -9.26 23.16 3.55
N ILE A 361 -9.20 22.90 2.24
CA ILE A 361 -10.35 23.03 1.33
C ILE A 361 -11.36 21.91 1.61
N LEU A 362 -10.88 20.67 1.73
CA LEU A 362 -11.70 19.51 2.06
C LEU A 362 -12.34 19.66 3.44
N ALA A 363 -11.52 19.97 4.46
CA ALA A 363 -11.99 20.18 5.82
C ALA A 363 -13.08 21.27 5.90
N ARG A 364 -12.94 22.36 5.14
CA ARG A 364 -13.96 23.42 5.08
C ARG A 364 -15.27 22.93 4.48
N ARG A 365 -15.22 22.21 3.35
CA ARG A 365 -16.40 21.63 2.69
C ARG A 365 -17.14 20.67 3.62
N VAL A 366 -16.41 19.75 4.24
CA VAL A 366 -16.98 18.75 5.16
C VAL A 366 -17.57 19.41 6.40
N ALA A 367 -16.88 20.40 6.99
CA ALA A 367 -17.40 21.14 8.12
C ALA A 367 -18.75 21.80 7.79
N HIS A 368 -18.92 22.36 6.57
CA HIS A 368 -20.19 22.93 6.14
C HIS A 368 -21.28 21.86 6.03
N VAL A 369 -20.99 20.69 5.43
CA VAL A 369 -21.94 19.57 5.34
C VAL A 369 -22.39 19.12 6.73
N VAL A 370 -21.44 18.94 7.65
CA VAL A 370 -21.68 18.50 9.01
C VAL A 370 -22.51 19.53 9.79
N ALA A 371 -22.10 20.80 9.78
CA ALA A 371 -22.83 21.87 10.47
C ALA A 371 -24.25 22.04 9.93
N ASN A 372 -24.42 21.97 8.60
CA ASN A 372 -25.73 22.04 7.98
C ASN A 372 -26.63 20.86 8.37
N ARG A 373 -26.10 19.63 8.41
CA ARG A 373 -26.89 18.47 8.86
C ARG A 373 -27.27 18.56 10.34
N ILE A 374 -26.37 19.04 11.21
CA ILE A 374 -26.68 19.28 12.63
C ILE A 374 -27.81 20.32 12.76
N ARG A 375 -27.75 21.41 11.97
CA ARG A 375 -28.81 22.43 11.92
C ARG A 375 -30.15 21.84 11.46
N LEU A 376 -30.15 21.00 10.42
CA LEU A 376 -31.36 20.32 9.96
C LEU A 376 -31.97 19.43 11.04
N TYR A 377 -31.14 18.69 11.79
CA TYR A 377 -31.64 17.87 12.90
C TYR A 377 -32.33 18.69 14.00
N LYS A 378 -31.75 19.83 14.39
CA LYS A 378 -32.41 20.73 15.34
C LYS A 378 -33.75 21.24 14.78
N ALA A 379 -33.76 21.71 13.54
CA ALA A 379 -34.97 22.23 12.90
C ALA A 379 -36.09 21.17 12.77
N GLU A 380 -35.75 19.92 12.45
CA GLU A 380 -36.72 18.81 12.40
C GLU A 380 -37.22 18.47 13.81
N LEU A 381 -36.34 18.45 14.82
CA LEU A 381 -36.72 18.19 16.20
C LEU A 381 -37.66 19.27 16.75
N ASP A 382 -37.37 20.54 16.48
CA ASP A 382 -38.21 21.67 16.90
C ASP A 382 -39.61 21.59 16.28
N LYS A 383 -39.72 21.15 15.02
CA LYS A 383 -41.02 20.86 14.39
C LYS A 383 -41.76 19.75 15.13
N CYS A 384 -41.09 18.64 15.46
CA CYS A 384 -41.70 17.54 16.22
C CYS A 384 -42.13 17.96 17.63
N ARG A 385 -41.34 18.81 18.31
CA ARG A 385 -41.65 19.34 19.65
C ARG A 385 -42.86 20.28 19.63
N LYS A 386 -42.95 21.15 18.61
CA LYS A 386 -44.12 22.03 18.41
C LYS A 386 -45.41 21.24 18.23
N VAL A 387 -45.37 20.13 17.49
CA VAL A 387 -46.54 19.24 17.34
C VAL A 387 -46.92 18.57 18.66
N LYS A 388 -45.95 18.26 19.53
CA LYS A 388 -46.16 17.57 20.81
C LYS A 388 -46.34 18.51 22.01
N ASN A 389 -46.36 19.83 21.82
CA ASN A 389 -46.38 20.84 22.89
C ASN A 389 -45.30 20.62 23.98
N ALA A 390 -44.11 20.16 23.58
CA ALA A 390 -43.01 19.89 24.52
C ALA A 390 -42.19 21.16 24.81
N PRO A 391 -41.68 21.36 26.03
CA PRO A 391 -40.88 22.53 26.40
C PRO A 391 -39.54 22.57 25.67
N GLU A 392 -39.09 23.78 25.34
CA GLU A 392 -37.79 24.02 24.73
C GLU A 392 -36.68 23.76 25.77
N THR A 393 -35.72 22.90 25.43
CA THR A 393 -34.61 22.50 26.33
C THR A 393 -33.29 22.96 25.75
N GLU A 394 -32.42 23.54 26.59
CA GLU A 394 -31.07 24.01 26.22
C GLU A 394 -30.23 22.90 25.56
N ALA A 395 -30.32 21.67 26.09
CA ALA A 395 -29.65 20.49 25.55
C ALA A 395 -30.53 19.74 24.52
N TRP A 396 -30.91 20.42 23.43
CA TRP A 396 -31.81 19.89 22.40
C TRP A 396 -31.41 18.52 21.83
N TYR A 397 -30.13 18.18 21.83
CA TYR A 397 -29.62 16.91 21.31
C TYR A 397 -29.90 15.71 22.22
N GLN A 398 -30.31 15.87 23.48
CA GLN A 398 -30.52 14.75 24.41
C GLN A 398 -31.57 13.75 23.90
N ASP A 399 -32.65 14.25 23.29
CA ASP A 399 -33.69 13.39 22.69
C ASP A 399 -33.14 12.56 21.53
N LEU A 400 -32.26 13.16 20.71
CA LEU A 400 -31.60 12.47 19.59
C LEU A 400 -30.55 11.46 20.09
N LEU A 401 -29.86 11.76 21.19
CA LEU A 401 -28.95 10.83 21.84
C LEU A 401 -29.70 9.69 22.55
N ALA A 402 -30.94 9.88 22.99
CA ALA A 402 -31.74 8.79 23.54
C ALA A 402 -32.07 7.73 22.47
N CYS A 403 -32.26 8.15 21.22
CA CYS A 403 -32.53 7.25 20.10
C CYS A 403 -31.27 6.46 19.65
N GLN A 404 -31.36 5.14 19.62
CA GLN A 404 -30.28 4.24 19.16
C GLN A 404 -29.88 4.43 17.69
N HIS A 405 -30.77 4.97 16.85
CA HIS A 405 -30.52 5.17 15.43
C HIS A 405 -29.80 6.50 15.15
N HIS A 406 -30.12 7.56 15.89
CA HIS A 406 -29.54 8.89 15.72
C HIS A 406 -28.28 9.11 16.55
N ARG A 407 -28.17 8.50 17.74
CA ARG A 407 -27.00 8.63 18.63
C ARG A 407 -25.66 8.44 17.90
N PRO A 408 -25.42 7.38 17.11
CA PRO A 408 -24.14 7.20 16.42
C PRO A 408 -23.87 8.30 15.39
N ILE A 409 -24.92 8.80 14.72
CA ILE A 409 -24.79 9.84 13.69
C ILE A 409 -24.39 11.14 14.34
N ILE A 410 -25.06 11.53 15.43
CA ILE A 410 -24.74 12.75 16.17
C ILE A 410 -23.29 12.70 16.66
N TYR A 411 -22.86 11.61 17.30
CA TYR A 411 -21.47 11.50 17.74
C TYR A 411 -20.45 11.50 16.60
N THR A 412 -20.76 10.89 15.45
CA THR A 412 -19.87 10.95 14.29
C THR A 412 -19.82 12.35 13.69
N LEU A 413 -20.96 13.05 13.57
CA LEU A 413 -21.00 14.44 13.08
C LEU A 413 -20.22 15.38 14.00
N THR A 414 -20.45 15.33 15.31
CA THR A 414 -19.73 16.19 16.27
C THR A 414 -18.25 15.82 16.33
N GLY A 415 -17.91 14.53 16.32
CA GLY A 415 -16.54 14.05 16.27
C GLY A 415 -15.77 14.54 15.04
N ILE A 416 -16.38 14.51 13.84
CA ILE A 416 -15.79 15.05 12.62
C ILE A 416 -15.54 16.56 12.76
N LEU A 417 -16.52 17.32 13.26
CA LEU A 417 -16.38 18.75 13.43
C LEU A 417 -15.28 19.08 14.46
N HIS A 418 -15.24 18.37 15.59
CA HIS A 418 -14.21 18.53 16.61
C HIS A 418 -12.81 18.18 16.09
N ALA A 419 -12.66 17.12 15.29
CA ALA A 419 -11.40 16.79 14.63
C ALA A 419 -10.94 17.93 13.71
N ILE A 420 -11.85 18.53 12.92
CA ILE A 420 -11.53 19.69 12.08
C ILE A 420 -11.14 20.91 12.92
N VAL A 421 -11.83 21.19 14.03
CA VAL A 421 -11.47 22.31 14.93
C VAL A 421 -10.06 22.10 15.53
N ILE A 422 -9.72 20.86 15.90
CA ILE A 422 -8.46 20.54 16.58
C ILE A 422 -7.28 20.52 15.60
N GLU A 423 -7.40 19.77 14.51
CA GLU A 423 -6.30 19.50 13.58
C GLU A 423 -6.24 20.51 12.43
N CYS A 424 -7.38 21.06 12.00
CA CYS A 424 -7.47 21.98 10.86
C CYS A 424 -8.25 23.28 11.16
N PRO A 425 -7.89 24.05 12.21
CA PRO A 425 -8.61 25.27 12.58
C PRO A 425 -8.61 26.33 11.47
N GLN A 426 -7.72 26.23 10.48
CA GLN A 426 -7.62 27.14 9.33
C GLN A 426 -8.80 26.98 8.35
N ALA A 427 -9.44 25.82 8.32
CA ALA A 427 -10.63 25.57 7.52
C ALA A 427 -11.83 26.40 7.98
N LEU A 428 -11.87 26.76 9.27
CA LEU A 428 -12.98 27.42 9.93
C LEU A 428 -12.73 28.93 10.05
N ILE A 429 -13.81 29.70 9.88
CA ILE A 429 -13.81 31.16 10.03
C ILE A 429 -14.86 31.49 11.09
N TRP A 430 -14.50 32.26 12.12
CA TRP A 430 -15.50 32.80 13.02
C TRP A 430 -16.02 34.11 12.46
N ASN A 431 -17.31 34.21 12.18
CA ASN A 431 -17.92 35.49 11.87
C ASN A 431 -18.56 36.09 13.13
N SER A 432 -18.44 37.40 13.29
CA SER A 432 -18.99 38.13 14.44
C SER A 432 -20.09 39.12 14.03
N PHE A 433 -20.44 39.16 12.76
CA PHE A 433 -21.55 39.96 12.26
C PHE A 433 -22.85 39.15 12.41
N GLN A 434 -23.69 39.53 13.36
CA GLN A 434 -25.09 39.11 13.40
C GLN A 434 -25.90 40.17 12.66
N VAL A 435 -26.60 39.78 11.58
CA VAL A 435 -27.46 40.69 10.83
C VAL A 435 -28.91 40.30 11.06
N SER A 436 -29.69 41.26 11.52
CA SER A 436 -31.15 41.21 11.58
C SER A 436 -31.71 40.87 10.19
N SER A 437 -32.70 39.97 10.14
CA SER A 437 -33.19 39.19 8.99
C SER A 437 -33.55 39.93 7.69
N ASN A 438 -33.42 41.26 7.62
CA ASN A 438 -33.84 42.11 6.49
C ASN A 438 -32.69 42.72 5.68
N GLN A 439 -31.42 42.41 5.97
CA GLN A 439 -30.30 42.86 5.14
C GLN A 439 -29.55 41.66 4.53
N ALA A 440 -29.53 41.59 3.21
CA ALA A 440 -28.72 40.63 2.48
C ALA A 440 -27.24 40.98 2.67
N LEU A 441 -26.54 40.19 3.48
CA LEU A 441 -25.08 40.23 3.55
C LEU A 441 -24.49 39.89 2.18
N PRO A 442 -23.33 40.44 1.81
CA PRO A 442 -22.55 39.87 0.72
C PRO A 442 -22.29 38.39 1.04
N HIS A 443 -22.61 37.48 0.12
CA HIS A 443 -22.44 36.03 0.29
C HIS A 443 -20.99 35.62 0.67
N GLN A 444 -20.03 36.53 0.49
CA GLN A 444 -18.62 36.39 0.89
C GLN A 444 -18.37 36.54 2.40
N LEU A 445 -19.32 37.13 3.14
CA LEU A 445 -19.28 37.36 4.59
C LEU A 445 -20.33 36.51 5.33
N CYS A 446 -20.83 35.44 4.72
CA CYS A 446 -21.81 34.52 5.29
C CYS A 446 -21.52 33.09 4.85
N GLY A 447 -21.93 32.11 5.66
CA GLY A 447 -21.82 30.70 5.29
C GLY A 447 -20.53 30.03 5.74
N SER A 448 -19.84 30.58 6.76
CA SER A 448 -18.86 29.76 7.47
C SER A 448 -19.58 28.56 8.11
N PRO A 449 -18.95 27.38 8.16
CA PRO A 449 -19.50 26.23 8.89
C PRO A 449 -19.95 26.55 10.32
N LEU A 450 -19.27 27.49 10.99
CA LEU A 450 -19.60 27.89 12.36
C LEU A 450 -20.84 28.80 12.45
N ASP A 451 -21.17 29.52 11.38
CA ASP A 451 -22.34 30.43 11.34
C ASP A 451 -23.66 29.65 11.18
N VAL A 452 -23.58 28.46 10.57
CA VAL A 452 -24.73 27.56 10.31
C VAL A 452 -25.06 26.71 11.54
N LEU A 453 -24.11 26.56 12.47
CA LEU A 453 -24.23 25.65 13.61
C LEU A 453 -25.25 26.20 14.64
N PRO A 454 -26.16 25.37 15.17
CA PRO A 454 -27.24 25.84 16.04
C PRO A 454 -26.81 26.18 17.48
N CYS A 455 -25.59 25.83 17.86
CA CYS A 455 -24.97 26.11 19.16
C CYS A 455 -23.45 26.22 18.95
N PRO A 456 -22.70 26.79 19.90
CA PRO A 456 -21.24 26.78 19.86
C PRO A 456 -20.66 25.35 19.76
N PRO A 457 -19.52 25.14 19.05
CA PRO A 457 -18.90 23.82 18.93
C PRO A 457 -18.54 23.15 20.26
N GLU A 458 -18.28 23.94 21.30
CA GLU A 458 -17.96 23.50 22.66
C GLU A 458 -19.14 22.88 23.41
N ASP A 459 -20.38 23.22 23.01
CA ASP A 459 -21.61 22.73 23.65
C ASP A 459 -22.18 21.48 22.96
N LEU A 460 -21.55 21.06 21.86
CA LEU A 460 -21.91 19.85 21.13
C LEU A 460 -21.58 18.59 21.94
N PRO A 461 -22.40 17.52 21.82
CA PRO A 461 -22.20 16.30 22.58
C PRO A 461 -20.89 15.60 22.20
N LEU A 462 -20.14 15.23 23.25
CA LEU A 462 -18.95 14.39 23.18
C LEU A 462 -19.28 13.00 23.75
N PRO A 463 -18.66 11.93 23.22
CA PRO A 463 -18.75 10.61 23.83
C PRO A 463 -18.27 10.65 25.30
N PRO A 464 -18.94 9.92 26.21
CA PRO A 464 -18.46 9.81 27.59
C PRO A 464 -17.12 9.08 27.62
N GLY A 465 -16.17 9.58 28.41
CA GLY A 465 -14.86 8.95 28.56
C GLY A 465 -13.88 9.79 29.38
N PRO A 466 -12.77 9.19 29.85
CA PRO A 466 -11.79 9.86 30.72
C PRO A 466 -11.06 11.02 30.02
N THR A 467 -11.04 11.03 28.69
CA THR A 467 -10.40 12.07 27.88
C THR A 467 -11.31 13.25 27.58
N LYS A 468 -12.59 13.21 27.95
CA LYS A 468 -13.59 14.24 27.60
C LYS A 468 -13.12 15.64 28.01
N ASP A 469 -12.70 15.81 29.27
CA ASP A 469 -12.30 17.13 29.78
C ASP A 469 -11.02 17.65 29.12
N SER A 470 -10.10 16.75 28.78
CA SER A 470 -8.90 17.09 28.01
C SER A 470 -9.25 17.57 26.61
N VAL A 471 -10.13 16.86 25.91
CA VAL A 471 -10.61 17.22 24.57
C VAL A 471 -11.33 18.57 24.60
N VAL A 472 -12.21 18.80 25.57
CA VAL A 472 -12.91 20.08 25.74
C VAL A 472 -11.92 21.23 25.97
N ARG A 473 -10.87 21.00 26.77
CA ARG A 473 -9.83 22.02 27.01
C ARG A 473 -9.09 22.39 25.71
N VAL A 474 -8.68 21.40 24.93
CA VAL A 474 -8.03 21.62 23.62
C VAL A 474 -8.98 22.33 22.66
N LEU A 475 -10.25 21.90 22.61
CA LEU A 475 -11.28 22.48 21.76
C LEU A 475 -11.49 23.97 22.06
N LYS A 476 -11.62 24.34 23.35
CA LYS A 476 -11.72 25.74 23.79
C LYS A 476 -10.50 26.56 23.37
N SER A 477 -9.30 26.02 23.55
CA SER A 477 -8.06 26.69 23.12
C SER A 477 -8.05 26.96 21.61
N LYS A 478 -8.45 25.97 20.80
CA LYS A 478 -8.49 26.09 19.34
C LYS A 478 -9.60 27.02 18.86
N LEU A 479 -10.74 27.05 19.53
CA LEU A 479 -11.79 28.00 19.21
C LEU A 479 -11.38 29.45 19.51
N THR A 480 -10.65 29.69 20.60
CA THR A 480 -10.07 31.01 20.89
C THR A 480 -9.05 31.40 19.81
N GLU A 481 -8.27 30.46 19.28
CA GLU A 481 -7.36 30.71 18.14
C GLU A 481 -8.13 31.14 16.89
N ILE A 482 -9.21 30.45 16.54
CA ILE A 482 -10.09 30.77 15.40
C ILE A 482 -10.71 32.16 15.58
N LYS A 483 -11.28 32.44 16.78
CA LYS A 483 -11.83 33.75 17.12
C LYS A 483 -10.74 34.84 16.98
N ARG A 484 -9.56 34.66 17.58
CA ARG A 484 -8.46 35.64 17.51
C ARG A 484 -8.06 35.98 16.08
N ARG A 485 -7.97 34.97 15.19
CA ARG A 485 -7.65 35.18 13.77
C ARG A 485 -8.70 36.05 13.07
N SER A 486 -9.98 35.82 13.34
CA SER A 486 -11.07 36.64 12.82
C SER A 486 -11.06 38.07 13.37
N TRP A 487 -10.67 38.26 14.64
CA TRP A 487 -10.56 39.59 15.25
C TRP A 487 -9.35 40.40 14.73
N GLY A 488 -8.27 39.75 14.31
CA GLY A 488 -7.14 40.41 13.66
C GLY A 488 -7.54 41.18 12.39
N VAL A 489 -8.57 40.71 11.68
CA VAL A 489 -9.14 41.38 10.51
C VAL A 489 -9.90 42.66 10.88
N LYS A 490 -10.55 42.71 12.05
CA LYS A 490 -11.27 43.91 12.53
C LYS A 490 -10.34 45.08 12.90
N ARG A 491 -9.09 44.83 13.28
CA ARG A 491 -8.13 45.88 13.65
C ARG A 491 -7.41 46.52 12.46
N ASN A 492 -7.24 45.79 11.37
CA ASN A 492 -6.56 46.29 10.16
C ASN A 492 -7.50 46.96 9.15
N GLY A 493 -8.81 47.04 9.45
CA GLY A 493 -9.83 47.68 8.62
C GLY A 493 -10.45 48.93 9.26
N ARG A 494 -9.72 49.65 10.11
CA ARG A 494 -10.06 51.00 10.56
C ARG A 494 -9.06 52.00 10.04
#